data_AF-W8F2Q1-F1
#
_entry.id   AF-W8F2Q1-F1
#
_cell.length_a   1.000
_cell.length_b   1.000
_cell.length_c   1.000
_cell.angle_alpha   90.00
_cell.angle_beta   90.00
_cell.angle_gamma   90.00
#
_symmetry.space_group_name_H-M   'P 1'
#
loop_
_entity.id
_entity.type
_entity.pdbx_description
1 polymer ?
#
loop_
_entity_poly.entity_id
_entity_poly.type
_entity_poly.pdbx_seq_one_letter_code
_entity_poly.pdbx_strand_id
1 'polypeptide(L)'
;MSEATKTTKEQVRKTKVESYDISRSDETLHLATDLAKFIKDNKLSTTVQGKEFVNVEGWQYAGSRLGIVPIVDHVINVSNEQEIKYQAKVTLFDMRSGHTVGAGFAICSNKEQGKKFYQEFAIMSMAQTRAIGKAYRNILAWIIRAAGYEPTPAEEMDYGGNTPTVAQPAMTAVPTTTPAPVAAAAPASMKAVPAEAPAPEVSAPAYATASQKEEIIRLLNHPVISRPEKTKMLLNINRLDEERATQAIAKLKKAIDDRENGQAAAA
;
A
#
# COMPACT_ATOMS: atom_id res chain seq x y z
N MET A 1 -30.33 -27.01 67.32
CA MET A 1 -30.94 -26.66 66.01
C MET A 1 -29.97 -25.73 65.32
N SER A 2 -29.04 -26.26 64.54
CA SER A 2 -27.98 -25.50 63.87
C SER A 2 -28.31 -25.46 62.39
N GLU A 3 -28.80 -24.32 61.92
CA GLU A 3 -29.11 -24.12 60.50
C GLU A 3 -27.93 -23.37 59.87
N ALA A 4 -27.11 -24.12 59.14
CA ALA A 4 -25.96 -23.61 58.42
C ALA A 4 -26.44 -22.96 57.11
N THR A 5 -26.39 -21.63 57.04
CA THR A 5 -26.65 -20.85 55.83
C THR A 5 -25.58 -21.18 54.79
N LYS A 6 -25.94 -21.99 53.78
CA LYS A 6 -25.04 -22.39 52.70
C LYS A 6 -25.04 -21.31 51.62
N THR A 7 -24.00 -20.47 51.63
CA THR A 7 -23.72 -19.48 50.58
C THR A 7 -23.52 -20.20 49.25
N THR A 8 -24.46 -20.01 48.32
CA THR A 8 -24.40 -20.62 46.99
C THR A 8 -23.52 -19.74 46.11
N LYS A 9 -22.31 -20.21 45.79
CA LYS A 9 -21.43 -19.58 44.79
C LYS A 9 -22.13 -19.61 43.43
N GLU A 10 -22.45 -18.42 42.92
CA GLU A 10 -22.97 -18.22 41.57
C GLU A 10 -21.91 -18.68 40.56
N GLN A 11 -22.17 -19.81 39.93
CA GLN A 11 -21.33 -20.32 38.85
C GLN A 11 -21.47 -19.38 37.65
N VAL A 12 -20.40 -18.67 37.33
CA VAL A 12 -20.25 -17.93 36.08
C VAL A 12 -20.46 -18.90 34.93
N ARG A 13 -21.66 -18.89 34.34
CA ARG A 13 -21.94 -19.62 33.11
C ARG A 13 -21.00 -19.08 32.03
N LYS A 14 -20.19 -19.96 31.46
CA LYS A 14 -19.43 -19.66 30.24
C LYS A 14 -20.44 -19.43 29.11
N THR A 15 -20.88 -18.20 28.96
CA THR A 15 -21.70 -17.78 27.83
C THR A 15 -20.87 -17.98 26.57
N LYS A 16 -21.37 -18.82 25.67
CA LYS A 16 -20.80 -18.96 24.32
C LYS A 16 -20.90 -17.58 23.67
N VAL A 17 -19.80 -16.86 23.57
CA VAL A 17 -19.78 -15.50 23.00
C VAL A 17 -20.04 -15.64 21.50
N GLU A 18 -21.29 -15.42 21.10
CA GLU A 18 -21.72 -15.44 19.70
C GLU A 18 -21.23 -14.20 18.94
N SER A 19 -20.91 -13.12 19.67
CA SER A 19 -20.53 -11.84 19.10
C SER A 19 -19.68 -11.03 20.09
N TYR A 20 -18.47 -10.61 19.69
CA TYR A 20 -17.63 -9.70 20.49
C TYR A 20 -18.01 -8.23 20.26
N ASP A 21 -18.10 -7.44 21.33
CA ASP A 21 -18.27 -5.98 21.29
C ASP A 21 -16.93 -5.27 21.60
N ILE A 22 -16.50 -4.38 20.70
CA ILE A 22 -15.25 -3.59 20.85
C ILE A 22 -15.27 -2.71 22.10
N SER A 23 -16.46 -2.25 22.52
CA SER A 23 -16.61 -1.36 23.68
C SER A 23 -16.41 -2.07 25.02
N ARG A 24 -16.41 -3.41 25.03
CA ARG A 24 -16.28 -4.24 26.23
C ARG A 24 -14.86 -4.78 26.37
N SER A 25 -14.18 -4.39 27.44
CA SER A 25 -12.77 -4.71 27.68
C SER A 25 -12.51 -6.21 27.95
N ASP A 26 -13.44 -6.89 28.63
CA ASP A 26 -13.34 -8.32 28.95
C ASP A 26 -13.47 -9.20 27.70
N GLU A 27 -14.46 -8.88 26.85
CA GLU A 27 -14.71 -9.55 25.58
C GLU A 27 -13.52 -9.39 24.62
N THR A 28 -12.93 -8.20 24.56
CA THR A 28 -11.81 -7.90 23.65
C THR A 28 -10.47 -8.52 24.09
N LEU A 29 -10.22 -8.69 25.39
CA LEU A 29 -9.05 -9.44 25.88
C LEU A 29 -9.18 -10.94 25.64
N HIS A 30 -10.40 -11.49 25.72
CA HIS A 30 -10.65 -12.87 25.30
C HIS A 30 -10.41 -13.05 23.81
N LEU A 31 -10.87 -12.10 22.98
CA LEU A 31 -10.60 -12.08 21.55
C LEU A 31 -9.09 -12.04 21.26
N ALA A 32 -8.30 -11.25 21.98
CA ALA A 32 -6.84 -11.22 21.81
C ALA A 32 -6.19 -12.59 22.08
N THR A 33 -6.69 -13.33 23.08
CA THR A 33 -6.19 -14.68 23.40
C THR A 33 -6.56 -15.70 22.32
N ASP A 34 -7.81 -15.67 21.85
CA ASP A 34 -8.28 -16.53 20.74
C ASP A 34 -7.50 -16.24 19.45
N LEU A 35 -7.29 -14.96 19.17
CA LEU A 35 -6.55 -14.49 18.01
C LEU A 35 -5.09 -14.95 18.05
N ALA A 36 -4.43 -14.86 19.20
CA ALA A 36 -3.06 -15.33 19.36
C ALA A 36 -2.93 -16.83 19.06
N LYS A 37 -3.88 -17.63 19.56
CA LYS A 37 -3.93 -19.05 19.26
C LYS A 37 -4.15 -19.32 17.77
N PHE A 38 -5.12 -18.64 17.16
CA PHE A 38 -5.45 -18.85 15.75
C PHE A 38 -4.29 -18.47 14.81
N ILE A 39 -3.64 -17.32 15.04
CA ILE A 39 -2.50 -16.87 14.23
C ILE A 39 -1.34 -17.86 14.34
N LYS A 40 -1.04 -18.34 15.56
CA LYS A 40 0.03 -19.30 15.81
C LYS A 40 -0.25 -20.67 15.18
N ASP A 41 -1.45 -21.20 15.38
CA ASP A 41 -1.84 -22.53 14.88
C ASP A 41 -1.85 -22.58 13.34
N ASN A 42 -2.20 -21.46 12.69
CA ASN A 42 -2.31 -21.36 11.23
C ASN A 42 -1.12 -20.66 10.55
N LYS A 43 -0.09 -20.27 11.31
CA LYS A 43 1.12 -19.59 10.79
C LYS A 43 0.80 -18.32 9.99
N LEU A 44 -0.12 -17.50 10.50
CA LEU A 44 -0.58 -16.26 9.85
C LEU A 44 0.26 -15.04 10.24
N SER A 45 1.53 -15.26 10.56
CA SER A 45 2.47 -14.21 10.93
C SER A 45 3.81 -14.41 10.23
N THR A 46 4.45 -13.31 9.89
CA THR A 46 5.78 -13.29 9.30
C THR A 46 6.77 -12.68 10.28
N THR A 47 7.87 -13.38 10.55
CA THR A 47 8.94 -12.87 11.41
C THR A 47 9.88 -11.97 10.61
N VAL A 48 10.03 -10.71 11.04
CA VAL A 48 10.97 -9.74 10.46
C VAL A 48 11.81 -9.17 11.59
N GLN A 49 13.14 -9.30 11.49
CA GLN A 49 14.09 -8.81 12.51
C GLN A 49 13.77 -9.29 13.95
N GLY A 50 13.34 -10.55 14.09
CA GLY A 50 13.00 -11.16 15.39
C GLY A 50 11.64 -10.74 15.98
N LYS A 51 10.85 -9.97 15.24
CA LYS A 51 9.48 -9.57 15.62
C LYS A 51 8.45 -10.23 14.72
N GLU A 52 7.28 -10.57 15.26
CA GLU A 52 6.22 -11.22 14.50
C GLU A 52 5.15 -10.22 14.06
N PHE A 53 4.94 -10.12 12.75
CA PHE A 53 3.95 -9.25 12.11
C PHE A 53 2.81 -10.11 11.56
N VAL A 54 1.57 -9.72 11.85
CA VAL A 54 0.40 -10.48 11.42
C VAL A 54 0.11 -10.21 9.94
N ASN A 55 -0.09 -11.27 9.17
CA ASN A 55 -0.50 -11.20 7.77
C ASN A 55 -1.96 -10.73 7.66
N VAL A 56 -2.36 -10.22 6.50
CA VAL A 56 -3.70 -9.66 6.26
C VAL A 56 -4.83 -10.63 6.65
N GLU A 57 -4.64 -11.94 6.49
CA GLU A 57 -5.63 -12.96 6.86
C GLU A 57 -5.89 -12.99 8.37
N GLY A 58 -4.87 -12.76 9.19
CA GLY A 58 -5.02 -12.65 10.65
C GLY A 58 -5.82 -11.40 11.04
N TRP A 59 -5.62 -10.28 10.34
CA TRP A 59 -6.42 -9.07 10.53
C TRP A 59 -7.88 -9.26 10.09
N GLN A 60 -8.11 -9.92 8.96
CA GLN A 60 -9.45 -10.28 8.49
C GLN A 60 -10.16 -11.22 9.46
N TYR A 61 -9.45 -12.21 10.03
CA TYR A 61 -10.01 -13.08 11.05
C TYR A 61 -10.46 -12.29 12.29
N ALA A 62 -9.61 -11.38 12.80
CA ALA A 62 -9.97 -10.51 13.92
C ALA A 62 -11.21 -9.65 13.61
N GLY A 63 -11.26 -9.04 12.42
CA GLY A 63 -12.43 -8.29 11.94
C GLY A 63 -13.69 -9.15 11.88
N SER A 64 -13.59 -10.37 11.34
CA SER A 64 -14.72 -11.28 11.19
C SER A 64 -15.38 -11.66 12.52
N ARG A 65 -14.59 -11.82 13.59
CA ARG A 65 -15.09 -12.09 14.95
C ARG A 65 -15.87 -10.91 15.55
N LEU A 66 -15.60 -9.70 15.05
CA LEU A 66 -16.29 -8.47 15.42
C LEU A 66 -17.44 -8.12 14.46
N GLY A 67 -17.66 -8.89 13.39
CA GLY A 67 -18.64 -8.58 12.36
C GLY A 67 -18.20 -7.46 11.40
N ILE A 68 -16.90 -7.15 11.37
CA ILE A 68 -16.32 -6.08 10.56
C ILE A 68 -15.66 -6.67 9.33
N VAL A 69 -16.14 -6.30 8.14
CA VAL A 69 -15.66 -6.77 6.85
C VAL A 69 -15.00 -5.66 6.04
N PRO A 70 -13.99 -5.96 5.21
CA PRO A 70 -13.38 -4.95 4.37
C PRO A 70 -14.16 -4.80 3.05
N ILE A 71 -14.35 -3.57 2.60
CA ILE A 71 -14.92 -3.22 1.30
C ILE A 71 -13.86 -2.45 0.52
N VAL A 72 -13.49 -2.95 -0.65
CA VAL A 72 -12.60 -2.23 -1.56
C VAL A 72 -13.42 -1.12 -2.22
N ASP A 73 -13.19 0.13 -1.79
CA ASP A 73 -13.88 1.30 -2.36
C ASP A 73 -13.46 1.52 -3.81
N HIS A 74 -12.14 1.54 -4.04
CA HIS A 74 -11.56 1.69 -5.38
C HIS A 74 -10.10 1.27 -5.41
N VAL A 75 -9.67 0.91 -6.60
CA VAL A 75 -8.25 0.74 -6.93
C VAL A 75 -7.96 1.55 -8.19
N ILE A 76 -7.07 2.52 -8.05
CA ILE A 76 -6.74 3.48 -9.09
C ILE A 76 -5.35 3.16 -9.62
N ASN A 77 -5.25 3.05 -10.94
CA ASN A 77 -3.97 2.99 -11.62
C ASN A 77 -3.34 4.39 -11.59
N VAL A 78 -2.19 4.52 -10.93
CA VAL A 78 -1.39 5.74 -10.82
C VAL A 78 0.01 5.54 -11.43
N SER A 79 0.10 4.61 -12.38
CA SER A 79 1.32 4.24 -13.09
C SER A 79 1.81 5.35 -14.00
N ASN A 80 3.10 5.29 -14.33
CA ASN A 80 3.72 6.07 -15.40
C ASN A 80 4.46 5.13 -16.35
N GLU A 81 5.07 5.65 -17.41
CA GLU A 81 5.76 4.85 -18.44
C GLU A 81 6.93 4.00 -17.89
N GLN A 82 7.39 4.27 -16.68
CA GLN A 82 8.58 3.67 -16.07
C GLN A 82 8.25 2.89 -14.79
N GLU A 83 6.99 2.93 -14.33
CA GLU A 83 6.58 2.43 -13.01
C GLU A 83 5.13 1.98 -13.05
N ILE A 84 4.92 0.73 -12.68
CA ILE A 84 3.59 0.20 -12.42
C ILE A 84 3.26 0.51 -10.97
N LYS A 85 2.19 1.28 -10.75
CA LYS A 85 1.80 1.79 -9.45
C LYS A 85 0.30 1.83 -9.29
N TYR A 86 -0.18 1.27 -8.19
CA TYR A 86 -1.60 1.23 -7.84
C TYR A 86 -1.84 1.80 -6.47
N GLN A 87 -2.92 2.56 -6.35
CA GLN A 87 -3.45 3.03 -5.08
C GLN A 87 -4.77 2.34 -4.80
N ALA A 88 -4.94 1.78 -3.61
CA ALA A 88 -6.19 1.19 -3.15
C ALA A 88 -6.72 1.94 -1.93
N LYS A 89 -8.03 2.13 -1.90
CA LYS A 89 -8.78 2.55 -0.71
C LYS A 89 -9.70 1.41 -0.29
N VAL A 90 -9.66 1.09 0.99
CA VAL A 90 -10.53 0.09 1.61
C VAL A 90 -11.25 0.73 2.78
N THR A 91 -12.56 0.53 2.88
CA THR A 91 -13.36 0.87 4.05
C THR A 91 -13.68 -0.40 4.84
N LEU A 92 -13.91 -0.26 6.14
CA LEU A 92 -14.38 -1.34 6.99
C LEU A 92 -15.84 -1.11 7.32
N PHE A 93 -16.67 -2.09 7.00
CA PHE A 93 -18.10 -2.05 7.24
C PHE A 93 -18.46 -2.97 8.39
N ASP A 94 -19.14 -2.42 9.40
CA ASP A 94 -19.69 -3.21 10.48
C ASP A 94 -21.08 -3.71 10.09
N MET A 95 -21.20 -5.03 9.96
CA MET A 95 -22.43 -5.71 9.57
C MET A 95 -23.55 -5.57 10.61
N ARG A 96 -23.22 -5.23 11.87
CA ARG A 96 -24.21 -5.08 12.95
C ARG A 96 -24.79 -3.68 12.98
N SER A 97 -23.94 -2.66 12.95
CA SER A 97 -24.39 -1.27 12.96
C SER A 97 -24.79 -0.74 11.58
N GLY A 98 -24.35 -1.38 10.50
CA GLY A 98 -24.61 -0.93 9.13
C GLY A 98 -23.82 0.32 8.74
N HIS A 99 -22.74 0.63 9.47
CA HIS A 99 -21.92 1.82 9.26
C HIS A 99 -20.47 1.49 8.92
N THR A 100 -19.81 2.41 8.23
CA THR A 100 -18.36 2.36 8.01
C THR A 100 -17.65 2.75 9.30
N VAL A 101 -16.81 1.86 9.83
CA VAL A 101 -16.11 2.03 11.11
C VAL A 101 -14.62 2.36 10.96
N GLY A 102 -14.08 2.26 9.74
CA GLY A 102 -12.68 2.56 9.48
C GLY A 102 -12.36 2.62 8.00
N ALA A 103 -11.18 3.13 7.68
CA ALA A 103 -10.66 3.15 6.32
C ALA A 103 -9.13 3.00 6.32
N GLY A 104 -8.61 2.48 5.21
CA GLY A 104 -7.19 2.29 4.95
C GLY A 104 -6.88 2.66 3.50
N PHE A 105 -5.72 3.28 3.32
CA PHE A 105 -5.19 3.62 2.01
C PHE A 105 -3.81 3.01 1.90
N ALA A 106 -3.51 2.43 0.74
CA ALA A 106 -2.19 1.94 0.45
C ALA A 106 -1.84 2.13 -1.01
N ILE A 107 -0.55 2.25 -1.26
CA ILE A 107 0.03 2.29 -2.58
C ILE A 107 0.99 1.10 -2.69
N CYS A 108 1.00 0.44 -3.84
CA CYS A 108 2.02 -0.53 -4.19
C CYS A 108 2.66 -0.17 -5.53
N SER A 109 3.98 -0.33 -5.63
CA SER A 109 4.75 -0.06 -6.85
C SER A 109 5.69 -1.22 -7.20
N ASN A 110 5.92 -1.46 -8.49
CA ASN A 110 6.96 -2.39 -8.95
C ASN A 110 8.39 -1.89 -8.67
N LYS A 111 8.57 -0.61 -8.30
CA LYS A 111 9.87 -0.07 -7.85
C LYS A 111 10.19 -0.35 -6.38
N GLU A 112 9.26 -0.90 -5.61
CA GLU A 112 9.57 -1.38 -4.26
C GLU A 112 10.59 -2.52 -4.30
N GLN A 113 11.37 -2.65 -3.22
CA GLN A 113 12.43 -3.65 -3.14
C GLN A 113 11.87 -5.06 -3.39
N GLY A 114 12.51 -5.79 -4.30
CA GLY A 114 12.10 -7.16 -4.67
C GLY A 114 10.90 -7.27 -5.62
N LYS A 115 10.25 -6.16 -6.01
CA LYS A 115 9.02 -6.18 -6.84
C LYS A 115 9.20 -5.80 -8.31
N LYS A 116 10.45 -5.60 -8.76
CA LYS A 116 10.78 -5.16 -10.13
C LYS A 116 10.21 -6.03 -11.24
N PHE A 117 10.11 -7.34 -11.00
CA PHE A 117 9.66 -8.33 -11.99
C PHE A 117 8.22 -8.80 -11.77
N TYR A 118 7.49 -8.16 -10.84
CA TYR A 118 6.12 -8.55 -10.54
C TYR A 118 5.20 -8.08 -11.66
N GLN A 119 4.23 -8.92 -11.99
CA GLN A 119 3.22 -8.61 -12.99
C GLN A 119 2.26 -7.54 -12.46
N GLU A 120 1.63 -6.79 -13.37
CA GLU A 120 0.75 -5.66 -13.03
C GLU A 120 -0.38 -6.06 -12.07
N PHE A 121 -1.05 -7.18 -12.32
CA PHE A 121 -2.11 -7.69 -11.44
C PHE A 121 -1.61 -7.99 -10.02
N ALA A 122 -0.34 -8.40 -9.87
CA ALA A 122 0.24 -8.69 -8.57
C ALA A 122 0.49 -7.39 -7.79
N ILE A 123 0.96 -6.34 -8.45
CA ILE A 123 1.13 -5.01 -7.84
C ILE A 123 -0.23 -4.44 -7.41
N MET A 124 -1.25 -4.56 -8.27
CA MET A 124 -2.63 -4.16 -7.95
C MET A 124 -3.18 -4.93 -6.73
N SER A 125 -3.02 -6.25 -6.71
CA SER A 125 -3.47 -7.11 -5.60
C SER A 125 -2.75 -6.78 -4.29
N MET A 126 -1.44 -6.54 -4.35
CA MET A 126 -0.67 -6.10 -3.17
C MET A 126 -1.12 -4.75 -2.63
N ALA A 127 -1.49 -3.80 -3.49
CA ALA A 127 -2.04 -2.52 -3.04
C ALA A 127 -3.33 -2.74 -2.26
N GLN A 128 -4.21 -3.64 -2.74
CA GLN A 128 -5.44 -4.00 -2.04
C GLN A 128 -5.17 -4.65 -0.69
N THR A 129 -4.35 -5.70 -0.62
CA THR A 129 -4.09 -6.41 0.65
C THR A 129 -3.42 -5.51 1.68
N ARG A 130 -2.50 -4.64 1.24
CA ARG A 130 -1.89 -3.61 2.09
C ARG A 130 -2.93 -2.61 2.62
N ALA A 131 -3.86 -2.15 1.78
CA ALA A 131 -4.95 -1.27 2.20
C ALA A 131 -5.90 -1.94 3.21
N ILE A 132 -6.21 -3.22 3.02
CA ILE A 132 -7.01 -4.02 3.96
C ILE A 132 -6.32 -4.10 5.32
N GLY A 133 -5.04 -4.49 5.34
CA GLY A 133 -4.26 -4.53 6.58
C GLY A 133 -4.21 -3.17 7.27
N LYS A 134 -4.02 -2.08 6.51
CA LYS A 134 -4.02 -0.71 7.03
C LYS A 134 -5.38 -0.31 7.63
N ALA A 135 -6.47 -0.67 6.97
CA ALA A 135 -7.81 -0.35 7.44
C ALA A 135 -8.09 -1.03 8.80
N TYR A 136 -7.76 -2.32 8.92
CA TYR A 136 -7.91 -3.05 10.18
C TYR A 136 -6.95 -2.57 11.26
N ARG A 137 -5.71 -2.25 10.91
CA ARG A 137 -4.74 -1.66 11.85
C ARG A 137 -5.33 -0.44 12.56
N ASN A 138 -5.98 0.45 11.81
CA ASN A 138 -6.46 1.72 12.37
C ASN A 138 -7.47 1.54 13.52
N ILE A 139 -8.16 0.40 13.60
CA ILE A 139 -9.16 0.13 14.63
C ILE A 139 -8.80 -1.04 15.57
N LEU A 140 -8.04 -2.04 15.12
CA LEU A 140 -7.74 -3.29 15.85
C LEU A 140 -6.29 -3.43 16.30
N ALA A 141 -5.40 -2.46 16.02
CA ALA A 141 -3.97 -2.55 16.35
C ALA A 141 -3.70 -2.89 17.82
N TRP A 142 -4.49 -2.35 18.74
CA TRP A 142 -4.32 -2.59 20.18
C TRP A 142 -4.67 -4.04 20.57
N ILE A 143 -5.62 -4.69 19.88
CA ILE A 143 -5.96 -6.10 20.09
C ILE A 143 -4.82 -7.00 19.61
N ILE A 144 -4.25 -6.69 18.44
CA ILE A 144 -3.09 -7.43 17.90
C ILE A 144 -1.88 -7.31 18.82
N ARG A 145 -1.65 -6.13 19.38
CA ARG A 145 -0.60 -5.93 20.39
C ARG A 145 -0.89 -6.71 21.68
N ALA A 146 -2.14 -6.74 22.14
CA ALA A 146 -2.54 -7.55 23.30
C ALA A 146 -2.37 -9.06 23.04
N ALA A 147 -2.51 -9.50 21.78
CA ALA A 147 -2.25 -10.87 21.34
C ALA A 147 -0.76 -11.23 21.24
N GLY A 148 0.15 -10.27 21.50
CA GLY A 148 1.60 -10.48 21.51
C GLY A 148 2.31 -10.25 20.17
N TYR A 149 1.62 -9.70 19.18
CA TYR A 149 2.18 -9.41 17.86
C TYR A 149 2.45 -7.92 17.65
N GLU A 150 3.28 -7.58 16.67
CA GLU A 150 3.45 -6.19 16.26
C GLU A 150 2.16 -5.66 15.61
N PRO A 151 1.70 -4.45 15.97
CA PRO A 151 0.45 -3.88 15.43
C PRO A 151 0.58 -3.39 13.99
N THR A 152 1.73 -3.62 13.35
CA THR A 152 1.94 -3.30 11.95
C THR A 152 1.61 -4.54 11.11
N PRO A 153 0.76 -4.42 10.07
CA PRO A 153 0.54 -5.52 9.14
C PRO A 153 1.84 -5.92 8.44
N ALA A 154 2.00 -7.22 8.17
CA ALA A 154 3.17 -7.75 7.47
C ALA A 154 3.31 -7.15 6.05
N GLU A 155 2.20 -6.80 5.39
CA GLU A 155 2.16 -6.22 4.05
C GLU A 155 2.77 -4.81 3.96
N GLU A 156 2.89 -4.12 5.10
CA GLU A 156 3.52 -2.80 5.24
C GLU A 156 5.02 -2.90 5.54
N MET A 157 5.55 -4.10 5.78
CA MET A 157 6.96 -4.31 6.11
C MET A 157 7.79 -4.53 4.85
N ASP A 158 8.92 -3.82 4.78
CA ASP A 158 9.91 -4.04 3.73
C ASP A 158 10.76 -5.25 4.09
N TYR A 159 10.70 -6.29 3.27
CA TYR A 159 11.38 -7.57 3.51
C TYR A 159 12.88 -7.53 3.16
N GLY A 160 13.42 -6.35 2.84
CA GLY A 160 14.78 -6.12 2.37
C GLY A 160 15.95 -6.46 3.31
N GLY A 161 15.70 -7.04 4.49
CA GLY A 161 16.72 -7.27 5.52
C GLY A 161 16.79 -8.68 6.11
N ASN A 162 16.10 -9.68 5.54
CA ASN A 162 16.09 -11.03 6.12
C ASN A 162 17.32 -11.85 5.72
N THR A 163 18.51 -11.43 6.16
CA THR A 163 19.62 -12.37 6.37
C THR A 163 19.30 -13.20 7.61
N PRO A 164 19.37 -14.55 7.56
CA PRO A 164 19.12 -15.38 8.73
C PRO A 164 20.29 -15.20 9.71
N THR A 165 20.18 -14.24 10.64
CA THR A 165 21.05 -14.19 11.81
C THR A 165 20.60 -15.28 12.76
N VAL A 166 21.49 -16.25 12.96
CA VAL A 166 21.40 -17.32 13.95
C VAL A 166 21.09 -16.72 15.33
N ALA A 167 20.07 -17.26 15.99
CA ALA A 167 19.56 -16.82 17.27
C ALA A 167 20.61 -16.86 18.40
N GLN A 168 20.58 -15.86 19.28
CA GLN A 168 21.16 -15.92 20.62
C GLN A 168 20.14 -15.33 21.63
N PRO A 169 20.01 -15.90 22.84
CA PRO A 169 18.74 -15.90 23.57
C PRO A 169 18.47 -14.64 24.42
N ALA A 170 17.18 -14.50 24.73
CA ALA A 170 16.55 -13.45 25.51
C ALA A 170 17.16 -13.23 26.90
N MET A 171 17.20 -11.95 27.32
CA MET A 171 17.27 -11.55 28.73
C MET A 171 16.05 -10.70 29.08
N THR A 172 15.41 -11.11 30.17
CA THR A 172 14.19 -10.62 30.83
C THR A 172 14.37 -9.33 31.63
N ALA A 173 13.35 -8.45 31.56
CA ALA A 173 12.78 -7.50 32.56
C ALA A 173 13.73 -6.51 33.28
N VAL A 174 13.36 -5.28 33.66
CA VAL A 174 12.30 -4.83 34.60
C VAL A 174 12.09 -3.30 34.37
N PRO A 175 10.87 -2.73 34.61
CA PRO A 175 10.56 -1.32 34.32
C PRO A 175 10.96 -0.35 35.44
N THR A 176 11.11 0.94 35.12
CA THR A 176 11.29 2.01 36.13
C THR A 176 10.33 3.17 35.85
N THR A 177 9.54 3.49 36.87
CA THR A 177 8.63 4.63 37.06
C THR A 177 9.43 5.94 37.15
N THR A 178 8.98 7.12 36.69
CA THR A 178 7.93 7.97 37.32
C THR A 178 7.76 9.23 36.44
N PRO A 179 6.55 9.84 36.34
CA PRO A 179 6.26 11.00 35.50
C PRO A 179 6.22 12.33 36.27
N ALA A 180 6.44 13.46 35.57
CA ALA A 180 6.07 14.80 36.04
C ALA A 180 5.91 15.79 34.85
N PRO A 181 5.09 16.86 34.98
CA PRO A 181 4.12 17.28 33.96
C PRO A 181 4.38 18.66 33.33
N VAL A 182 3.77 18.92 32.17
CA VAL A 182 3.43 20.28 31.68
C VAL A 182 2.21 20.12 30.75
N ALA A 183 1.01 20.40 31.27
CA ALA A 183 0.34 21.70 31.27
C ALA A 183 -0.36 22.00 29.91
N ALA A 184 -1.69 21.98 29.98
CA ALA A 184 -2.62 22.22 28.90
C ALA A 184 -2.59 23.68 28.41
N ALA A 185 -2.76 23.87 27.09
CA ALA A 185 -3.41 25.04 26.53
C ALA A 185 -3.86 24.78 25.08
N ALA A 186 -5.15 24.93 24.86
CA ALA A 186 -5.78 25.25 23.57
C ALA A 186 -6.85 26.32 23.87
N PRO A 187 -7.48 26.98 22.89
CA PRO A 187 -7.08 27.30 21.51
C PRO A 187 -7.25 28.82 21.21
N ALA A 188 -6.76 29.35 20.07
CA ALA A 188 -7.41 30.46 19.35
C ALA A 188 -6.75 30.85 18.01
N SER A 189 -7.62 30.88 16.99
CA SER A 189 -7.77 31.86 15.89
C SER A 189 -6.63 32.18 14.89
N MET A 190 -7.00 31.94 13.63
CA MET A 190 -6.57 32.49 12.35
C MET A 190 -6.07 33.95 12.36
N LYS A 191 -4.99 34.21 11.61
CA LYS A 191 -4.89 35.38 10.72
C LYS A 191 -3.89 35.12 9.59
N ALA A 192 -4.35 35.39 8.36
CA ALA A 192 -3.62 35.25 7.11
C ALA A 192 -2.66 36.42 6.85
N VAL A 193 -1.54 36.15 6.17
CA VAL A 193 -0.68 37.12 5.46
C VAL A 193 0.09 36.36 4.35
N PRO A 194 0.54 37.04 3.27
CA PRO A 194 0.13 36.74 1.90
C PRO A 194 1.20 36.05 1.06
N ALA A 195 0.78 35.56 -0.11
CA ALA A 195 1.60 34.93 -1.13
C ALA A 195 2.73 35.85 -1.65
N GLU A 196 3.95 35.35 -1.55
CA GLU A 196 5.12 35.88 -2.27
C GLU A 196 5.61 34.80 -3.25
N ALA A 197 5.79 35.22 -4.51
CA ALA A 197 6.06 34.38 -5.66
C ALA A 197 7.47 33.75 -5.63
N PRO A 198 7.66 32.49 -6.04
CA PRO A 198 8.99 31.96 -6.29
C PRO A 198 9.37 32.18 -7.76
N ALA A 199 10.58 32.66 -7.98
CA ALA A 199 11.33 32.53 -9.23
C ALA A 199 12.58 31.67 -8.95
N PRO A 200 13.26 31.16 -9.99
CA PRO A 200 12.78 30.25 -11.01
C PRO A 200 13.43 28.86 -10.87
N GLU A 201 12.85 27.93 -11.61
CA GLU A 201 13.10 26.48 -11.61
C GLU A 201 14.54 26.09 -11.99
N VAL A 202 15.07 25.12 -11.24
CA VAL A 202 16.30 24.41 -11.59
C VAL A 202 15.94 23.27 -12.53
N SER A 203 16.53 23.31 -13.72
CA SER A 203 16.33 22.47 -14.90
C SER A 203 16.22 20.96 -14.63
N ALA A 204 15.06 20.38 -14.93
CA ALA A 204 14.86 18.95 -15.14
C ALA A 204 15.29 18.54 -16.56
N PRO A 205 15.72 17.27 -16.80
CA PRO A 205 16.16 16.82 -18.12
C PRO A 205 15.02 16.91 -19.15
N ALA A 206 15.27 17.63 -20.25
CA ALA A 206 14.32 17.92 -21.31
C ALA A 206 14.00 16.67 -22.16
N TYR A 207 12.95 15.96 -21.79
CA TYR A 207 12.33 14.96 -22.66
C TYR A 207 11.71 15.62 -23.88
N ALA A 208 11.62 14.87 -24.99
CA ALA A 208 11.03 15.37 -26.23
C ALA A 208 9.62 15.95 -25.99
N THR A 209 9.41 17.16 -26.50
CA THR A 209 8.15 17.90 -26.35
C THR A 209 7.00 17.18 -27.07
N ALA A 210 5.76 17.44 -26.65
CA ALA A 210 4.57 16.85 -27.29
C ALA A 210 4.53 17.12 -28.81
N SER A 211 4.93 18.31 -29.23
CA SER A 211 5.00 18.71 -30.65
C SER A 211 6.03 17.88 -31.44
N GLN A 212 7.19 17.56 -30.85
CA GLN A 212 8.19 16.70 -31.48
C GLN A 212 7.71 15.26 -31.63
N LYS A 213 6.97 14.74 -30.64
CA LYS A 213 6.39 13.39 -30.71
C LYS A 213 5.31 13.30 -31.80
N GLU A 214 4.46 14.32 -31.92
CA GLU A 214 3.45 14.40 -32.98
C GLU A 214 4.07 14.40 -34.39
N GLU A 215 5.11 15.21 -34.60
CA GLU A 215 5.81 15.27 -35.90
C GLU A 215 6.49 13.94 -36.24
N ILE A 216 7.10 13.25 -35.26
CA ILE A 216 7.66 11.90 -35.47
C ILE A 216 6.57 10.91 -35.88
N ILE A 217 5.43 10.90 -35.20
CA ILE A 217 4.31 10.00 -35.52
C ILE A 217 3.80 10.28 -36.94
N ARG A 218 3.69 11.55 -37.33
CA ARG A 218 3.27 11.97 -38.67
C ARG A 218 4.22 11.44 -39.75
N LEU A 219 5.52 11.62 -39.57
CA LEU A 219 6.54 11.14 -40.52
C LEU A 219 6.59 9.61 -40.61
N LEU A 220 6.42 8.91 -39.48
CA LEU A 220 6.37 7.44 -39.45
C LEU A 220 5.11 6.86 -40.11
N ASN A 221 4.06 7.67 -40.33
CA ASN A 221 2.87 7.24 -41.03
C ASN A 221 2.97 7.38 -42.56
N HIS A 222 4.12 7.84 -43.08
CA HIS A 222 4.36 7.98 -44.51
C HIS A 222 4.46 6.60 -45.22
N PRO A 223 3.87 6.41 -46.41
CA PRO A 223 3.84 5.11 -47.12
C PRO A 223 5.22 4.53 -47.46
N VAL A 224 6.25 5.37 -47.58
CA VAL A 224 7.63 4.93 -47.90
C VAL A 224 8.43 4.44 -46.69
N ILE A 225 7.88 4.59 -45.47
CA ILE A 225 8.51 4.12 -44.24
C ILE A 225 8.16 2.67 -44.00
N SER A 226 9.17 1.85 -43.76
CA SER A 226 8.98 0.41 -43.56
C SER A 226 8.27 0.12 -42.23
N ARG A 227 7.40 -0.89 -42.22
CA ARG A 227 6.71 -1.36 -41.00
C ARG A 227 7.66 -1.66 -39.81
N PRO A 228 8.81 -2.35 -39.98
CA PRO A 228 9.72 -2.59 -38.86
C PRO A 228 10.38 -1.30 -38.32
N GLU A 229 10.66 -0.32 -39.19
CA GLU A 229 11.19 0.99 -38.81
C GLU A 229 10.17 1.80 -38.00
N LYS A 230 8.90 1.78 -38.43
CA LYS A 230 7.77 2.37 -37.70
C LYS A 230 7.61 1.77 -36.31
N THR A 231 7.56 0.45 -36.19
CA THR A 231 7.39 -0.22 -34.89
C THR A 231 8.55 0.08 -33.93
N LYS A 232 9.80 0.07 -34.43
CA LYS A 232 10.99 0.33 -33.61
C LYS A 232 11.04 1.77 -33.07
N MET A 233 10.63 2.75 -33.87
CA MET A 233 10.60 4.14 -33.46
C MET A 233 9.44 4.43 -32.49
N LEU A 234 8.24 3.87 -32.74
CA LEU A 234 7.09 4.03 -31.85
C LEU A 234 7.34 3.43 -30.45
N LEU A 235 8.05 2.31 -30.36
CA LEU A 235 8.41 1.70 -29.06
C LEU A 235 9.36 2.57 -28.22
N ASN A 236 10.12 3.48 -28.85
CA ASN A 236 11.13 4.29 -28.17
C ASN A 236 10.78 5.79 -28.12
N ILE A 237 9.64 6.21 -28.69
CA ILE A 237 9.27 7.62 -28.86
C ILE A 237 9.18 8.39 -27.53
N ASN A 238 8.78 7.69 -26.46
CA ASN A 238 8.64 8.25 -25.13
C ASN A 238 9.96 8.36 -24.35
N ARG A 239 11.04 7.75 -24.86
CA ARG A 239 12.38 7.74 -24.24
C ARG A 239 13.36 8.68 -24.94
N LEU A 240 12.90 9.45 -25.94
CA LEU A 240 13.72 10.42 -26.66
C LEU A 240 13.83 11.72 -25.84
N ASP A 241 15.05 12.24 -25.78
CA ASP A 241 15.34 13.62 -25.36
C ASP A 241 15.06 14.59 -26.53
N GLU A 242 15.03 15.88 -26.23
CA GLU A 242 14.71 16.93 -27.21
C GLU A 242 15.68 16.95 -28.42
N GLU A 243 16.97 16.74 -28.17
CA GLU A 243 18.00 16.72 -29.21
C GLU A 243 17.88 15.48 -30.12
N ARG A 244 17.70 14.28 -29.57
CA ARG A 244 17.54 13.06 -30.39
C ARG A 244 16.21 13.03 -31.10
N ALA A 245 15.15 13.63 -30.54
CA ALA A 245 13.89 13.79 -31.26
C ALA A 245 14.06 14.67 -32.50
N THR A 246 14.79 15.77 -32.38
CA THR A 246 15.11 16.66 -33.50
C THR A 246 15.95 15.95 -34.57
N GLN A 247 16.96 15.18 -34.16
CA GLN A 247 17.78 14.36 -35.07
C GLN A 247 16.96 13.25 -35.75
N ALA A 248 16.04 12.62 -35.02
CA ALA A 248 15.15 11.59 -35.56
C ALA A 248 14.20 12.16 -36.61
N ILE A 249 13.62 13.35 -36.37
CA ILE A 249 12.79 14.07 -37.34
C ILE A 249 13.58 14.37 -38.61
N ALA A 250 14.80 14.92 -38.50
CA ALA A 250 15.65 15.24 -39.64
C ALA A 250 16.01 13.98 -40.46
N LYS A 251 16.33 12.88 -39.77
CA LYS A 251 16.63 11.60 -40.41
C LYS A 251 15.43 10.98 -41.12
N LEU A 252 14.24 11.08 -40.53
CA LEU A 252 13.00 10.60 -41.14
C LEU A 252 12.63 11.43 -42.37
N LYS A 253 12.77 12.77 -42.32
CA LYS A 253 12.56 13.64 -43.49
C LYS A 253 13.50 13.27 -44.63
N LYS A 254 14.80 13.16 -44.35
CA LYS A 254 15.79 12.75 -45.35
C LYS A 254 15.51 11.35 -45.93
N ALA A 255 15.13 10.38 -45.08
CA ALA A 255 14.82 9.03 -45.53
C ALA A 255 13.53 8.96 -46.38
N ILE A 256 12.57 9.87 -46.15
CA ILE A 256 11.39 10.02 -47.00
C ILE A 256 11.82 10.61 -48.34
N ASP A 257 12.53 11.74 -48.34
CA ASP A 257 12.99 12.42 -49.56
C ASP A 257 13.86 11.51 -50.46
N ASP A 258 14.82 10.78 -49.86
CA ASP A 258 15.71 9.87 -50.60
C ASP A 258 14.93 8.69 -51.24
N ARG A 259 13.88 8.19 -50.56
CA ARG A 259 13.06 7.07 -51.06
C ARG A 259 12.01 7.54 -52.07
N GLU A 260 11.46 8.74 -51.90
CA GLU A 260 10.55 9.35 -52.88
C GLU A 260 11.28 9.70 -54.18
N ASN A 261 12.48 10.29 -54.09
CA ASN A 261 13.30 10.59 -55.26
C ASN A 261 13.82 9.32 -55.96
N GLY A 262 14.12 8.26 -55.20
CA GLY A 262 14.46 6.95 -55.77
C GLY A 262 13.29 6.24 -56.46
N GLN A 263 12.06 6.45 -56.00
CA GLN A 263 10.85 5.95 -56.66
C GLN A 263 10.49 6.78 -57.91
N ALA A 264 10.75 8.09 -57.89
CA ALA A 264 10.55 8.97 -59.06
C ALA A 264 11.57 8.74 -60.19
N ALA A 265 12.76 8.21 -59.89
CA ALA A 265 13.77 7.84 -60.89
C ALA A 265 13.58 6.44 -61.49
N ALA A 266 12.69 5.63 -60.93
CA ALA A 266 12.42 4.24 -61.33
C ALA A 266 11.03 4.03 -61.96
N ALA A 267 10.23 5.10 -62.07
CA ALA A 267 8.95 5.16 -62.79
C ALA A 267 9.13 5.85 -64.14
#